data_AF-A0A7G6Z3W8-F1
#
_entry.id   AF-A0A7G6Z3W8-F1
#
_cell.length_a   1.000
_cell.length_b   1.000
_cell.length_c   1.000
_cell.angle_alpha   90.00
_cell.angle_beta   90.00
_cell.angle_gamma   90.00
#
_symmetry.space_group_name_H-M   'P 1'
#
loop_
_entity.id
_entity.type
_entity.pdbx_description
1 polymer ?
#
loop_
_entity_poly.entity_id
_entity_poly.type
_entity_poly.pdbx_seq_one_letter_code
_entity_poly.pdbx_strand_id
1 'polypeptide(L)' 'MTTTTTPTTPYVTNACQFCGASSTVELTAAEVAAWVTGAPIQDAMPDRPAPSRELVRNGTHPECWTAMFGSPE' A
#
# COMPACT_ATOMS: atom_id res chain seq x y z
N MET A 1 -13.50 -25.94 7.16
CA MET A 1 -12.93 -24.59 7.26
C MET A 1 -12.88 -24.04 5.84
N THR A 2 -13.86 -23.24 5.44
CA THR A 2 -13.92 -22.63 4.10
C THR A 2 -13.04 -21.38 4.12
N THR A 3 -11.89 -21.43 3.46
CA THR A 3 -11.05 -20.25 3.20
C THR A 3 -11.71 -19.43 2.10
N THR A 4 -12.43 -18.38 2.45
CA THR A 4 -12.92 -17.40 1.48
C THR A 4 -11.77 -16.47 1.10
N THR A 5 -11.15 -16.71 -0.04
CA THR A 5 -10.17 -15.79 -0.62
C THR A 5 -10.92 -14.61 -1.26
N THR A 6 -10.79 -13.41 -0.69
CA THR A 6 -11.31 -12.19 -1.31
C THR A 6 -10.54 -11.92 -2.61
N PRO A 7 -11.21 -11.70 -3.75
CA PRO A 7 -10.52 -11.40 -5.00
C PRO A 7 -9.78 -10.06 -4.90
N THR A 8 -8.54 -10.04 -5.39
CA THR A 8 -7.72 -8.83 -5.52
C THR A 8 -7.55 -8.44 -6.99
N THR A 9 -7.15 -7.20 -7.22
CA THR A 9 -6.78 -6.66 -8.52
C THR A 9 -5.42 -5.98 -8.40
N PRO A 10 -4.55 -6.12 -9.41
CA PRO A 10 -3.26 -5.44 -9.41
C PRO A 10 -3.43 -3.93 -9.50
N TYR A 11 -2.81 -3.21 -8.58
CA TYR A 11 -2.70 -1.77 -8.55
C TYR A 11 -1.23 -1.35 -8.73
N VAL A 12 -0.95 -0.51 -9.72
CA VAL A 12 0.39 0.07 -9.91
C VAL A 12 0.51 1.32 -9.04
N THR A 13 1.50 1.35 -8.17
CA THR A 13 1.76 2.48 -7.28
C THR A 13 2.32 3.67 -8.06
N ASN A 14 2.24 4.85 -7.46
CA ASN A 14 3.07 5.97 -7.90
C ASN A 14 4.56 5.57 -7.86
N ALA A 15 5.38 6.27 -8.65
CA ALA A 15 6.83 6.11 -8.59
C ALA A 15 7.35 6.55 -7.22
N CYS A 16 8.22 5.75 -6.63
CA CYS A 16 8.91 6.09 -5.40
C CYS A 16 9.72 7.37 -5.59
N GLN A 17 9.54 8.34 -4.69
CA GLN A 17 10.26 9.62 -4.72
C GLN A 17 11.78 9.48 -4.53
N PHE A 18 12.27 8.33 -4.04
CA PHE A 18 13.68 8.09 -3.77
C PHE A 18 14.41 7.33 -4.89
N CYS A 19 13.77 6.31 -5.47
CA CYS A 19 14.40 5.47 -6.49
C CYS A 19 13.78 5.60 -7.88
N GLY A 20 12.63 6.27 -8.02
CA GLY A 20 11.91 6.47 -9.27
C GLY A 20 11.15 5.24 -9.80
N ALA A 21 11.26 4.08 -9.14
CA ALA A 21 10.55 2.87 -9.55
C ALA A 21 9.13 2.81 -8.96
N SER A 22 8.18 2.24 -9.70
CA SER A 22 6.84 1.86 -9.22
C SER A 22 6.80 0.39 -8.81
N SER A 23 5.80 0.01 -8.02
CA SER A 23 5.49 -1.37 -7.67
C SER A 23 4.07 -1.75 -8.09
N THR A 24 3.81 -3.06 -8.16
CA THR A 24 2.46 -3.59 -8.27
C THR A 24 2.05 -4.21 -6.95
N VAL A 25 0.88 -3.82 -6.44
CA VAL A 25 0.31 -4.30 -5.19
C VAL A 25 -1.09 -4.86 -5.46
N GLU A 26 -1.39 -6.04 -4.93
CA GLU A 26 -2.73 -6.60 -4.98
C GLU A 26 -3.65 -5.91 -3.97
N LEU A 27 -4.74 -5.30 -4.44
CA LEU A 27 -5.77 -4.65 -3.61
C LEU A 27 -7.13 -5.31 -3.80
N THR A 28 -7.90 -5.47 -2.73
CA THR A 28 -9.30 -5.88 -2.81
C THR A 28 -10.17 -4.73 -3.32
N ALA A 29 -11.32 -5.07 -3.90
CA ALA A 29 -12.27 -4.06 -4.37
C ALA A 29 -12.74 -3.12 -3.24
N ALA A 30 -12.85 -3.62 -2.01
CA ALA A 30 -13.25 -2.84 -0.84
C ALA A 30 -12.19 -1.80 -0.45
N GLU A 31 -10.91 -2.20 -0.44
CA GLU A 31 -9.79 -1.30 -0.15
C GLU A 31 -9.72 -0.15 -1.17
N VAL A 32 -9.85 -0.48 -2.47
CA VAL A 32 -9.84 0.52 -3.55
C VAL A 32 -11.04 1.47 -3.42
N ALA A 33 -12.24 0.93 -3.19
CA ALA A 33 -13.45 1.75 -3.07
C ALA A 33 -13.39 2.71 -1.88
N ALA A 34 -12.95 2.25 -0.71
CA ALA A 34 -12.81 3.09 0.48
C ALA A 34 -11.77 4.20 0.26
N TRP A 35 -10.61 3.85 -0.31
CA TRP A 35 -9.55 4.84 -0.52
C TRP A 35 -9.93 5.89 -1.58
N VAL A 36 -10.52 5.47 -2.71
CA VAL A 36 -10.95 6.38 -3.79
C VAL A 36 -12.10 7.31 -3.36
N THR A 37 -12.92 6.89 -2.40
CA THR A 37 -13.99 7.73 -1.81
C THR A 37 -13.47 8.72 -0.77
N GLY A 38 -12.16 8.74 -0.51
CA GLY A 38 -11.50 9.73 0.33
C GLY A 38 -11.25 9.27 1.77
N ALA A 39 -11.47 7.99 2.09
CA ALA A 39 -11.08 7.47 3.40
C ALA A 39 -9.55 7.55 3.57
N PRO A 40 -9.04 7.91 4.76
CA PRO A 40 -7.62 7.80 5.07
C PRO A 40 -7.09 6.38 4.82
N ILE A 41 -5.84 6.24 4.37
CA ILE A 41 -5.30 4.93 3.97
C ILE A 41 -5.30 3.91 5.12
N GLN A 42 -5.16 4.35 6.37
CA GLN A 42 -5.26 3.49 7.55
C GLN A 42 -6.68 2.98 7.83
N ASP A 43 -7.69 3.69 7.36
CA ASP A 43 -9.10 3.30 7.51
C ASP A 43 -9.55 2.45 6.31
N ALA A 44 -9.04 2.77 5.11
CA ALA A 44 -9.30 2.00 3.90
C ALA A 44 -8.58 0.64 3.88
N MET A 45 -7.41 0.54 4.53
CA MET A 45 -6.53 -0.64 4.53
C MET A 45 -6.00 -0.94 5.94
N PRO A 46 -6.86 -1.17 6.95
CA PRO A 46 -6.45 -1.26 8.36
C PRO A 46 -5.54 -2.45 8.64
N ASP A 47 -5.74 -3.56 7.92
CA ASP A 47 -4.97 -4.79 8.09
C ASP A 47 -3.59 -4.73 7.38
N ARG A 48 -3.34 -3.68 6.59
CA ARG A 48 -2.03 -3.50 5.95
C ARG A 48 -1.04 -2.86 6.93
N PRO A 49 0.20 -3.38 7.01
CA PRO A 49 1.24 -2.76 7.80
C PRO A 49 1.54 -1.35 7.24
N ALA A 50 2.00 -0.45 8.11
CA ALA A 50 2.24 0.96 7.75
C ALA A 50 3.13 1.14 6.49
N PRO A 51 4.24 0.38 6.30
CA PRO A 51 5.04 0.50 5.09
C PRO A 51 4.27 0.14 3.81
N SER A 52 3.36 -0.85 3.87
CA SER A 52 2.53 -1.21 2.72
C SER A 52 1.48 -0.15 2.41
N ARG A 53 0.94 0.52 3.42
CA ARG A 53 0.02 1.65 3.23
C ARG A 53 0.72 2.84 2.58
N GLU A 54 1.94 3.16 3.00
CA GLU A 54 2.73 4.23 2.39
C GLU A 54 3.12 3.90 0.94
N LEU A 55 3.51 2.66 0.66
CA LEU A 55 3.76 2.18 -0.70
C LEU A 55 2.53 2.40 -1.60
N VAL A 56 1.33 2.06 -1.13
CA VAL A 56 0.09 2.28 -1.90
C VAL A 56 -0.24 3.77 -2.04
N ARG A 57 -0.11 4.53 -0.95
CA ARG A 57 -0.50 5.94 -0.86
C ARG A 57 0.37 6.86 -1.71
N ASN A 58 1.69 6.72 -1.65
CA ASN A 58 2.63 7.65 -2.28
C ASN A 58 3.76 6.98 -3.07
N GLY A 59 3.80 5.65 -3.14
CA GLY A 59 4.81 4.91 -3.89
C GLY A 59 6.12 4.67 -3.15
N THR A 60 6.26 5.11 -1.90
CA THR A 60 7.53 4.96 -1.17
C THR A 60 7.78 3.50 -0.81
N HIS A 61 8.88 2.93 -1.33
CA HIS A 61 9.30 1.58 -0.96
C HIS A 61 9.76 1.52 0.50
N PRO A 62 9.43 0.44 1.23
CA PRO A 62 9.92 0.23 2.58
C PRO A 62 11.45 0.31 2.67
N GLU A 63 12.20 -0.30 1.74
CA GLU A 63 13.66 -0.19 1.75
C GLU A 63 14.18 1.23 1.52
N CYS A 64 13.49 2.01 0.68
CA CYS A 64 13.87 3.40 0.40
C CYS A 64 13.62 4.29 1.62
N TRP A 65 12.50 4.06 2.33
CA TRP A 65 12.24 4.74 3.59
C TRP A 65 13.32 4.43 4.62
N THR A 66 13.62 3.14 4.84
CA THR A 66 14.64 2.71 5.80
C THR A 66 16.03 3.26 5.45
N ALA A 67 16.39 3.31 4.16
CA ALA A 67 17.65 3.89 3.72
C ALA A 67 17.77 5.39 3.99
N MET A 68 16.65 6.13 3.93
CA MET A 68 16.64 7.59 4.10
C MET A 68 16.47 8.03 5.56
N PHE A 69 15.71 7.27 6.36
CA PHE A 69 15.30 7.68 7.72
C PHE A 69 15.64 6.67 8.81
N GLY A 70 16.18 5.49 8.46
CA GLY A 70 16.37 4.39 9.38
C GLY A 70 15.10 3.55 9.59
N SER A 71 15.23 2.44 10.30
CA SER A 71 14.09 1.63 10.70
C SER A 71 13.32 2.34 11.82
N PRO A 72 11.97 2.33 11.79
CA PRO A 72 11.21 2.75 12.96
C PRO A 72 11.61 1.88 14.15
N GLU A 73 11.86 2.53 15.29
CA GLU A 73 12.23 1.91 16.58
C GLU A 73 11.14 1.01 17.16
#